data_AF-A0A2M8CIJ7-F1
#
_entry.id   AF-A0A2M8CIJ7-F1
#
_cell.length_a   1.000
_cell.length_b   1.000
_cell.length_c   1.000
_cell.angle_alpha   90.00
_cell.angle_beta   90.00
_cell.angle_gamma   90.00
#
_symmetry.space_group_name_H-M   'P 1'
#
loop_
_entity.id
_entity.type
_entity.pdbx_description
1 polymer ?
#
loop_
_entity_poly.entity_id
_entity_poly.type
_entity_poly.pdbx_seq_one_letter_code
_entity_poly.pdbx_strand_id
1 'polypeptide(L)'
;KDNERLNQTHLEQINANKDFREIARYLESTVYLHLLPQLLKHPQSFTGPDLPGDPFGKGFLDRISKVNEKTRNAWLKRIEGALKIAVPQFKKFDYKEENGRPHLEAVYDHWRPGAGKQKEDQFSDGTLRLIGLLWSLQDGDSLLLLEEPELSLNEAIISKIPALIYKLQKPKKRQVLITTHSLDLLSDKGISLDEILLLTPSVEGTTVITASSIPEIQAMLLGGMSPAAAILPRIKPKNINQLTLFSQ
;
A
#
# COMPACT_ATOMS: atom_id res chain seq x y z
N LYS A 1 32.99 -20.50 18.96
CA LYS A 1 31.91 -19.91 18.12
C LYS A 1 32.57 -19.43 16.84
N ASP A 2 32.04 -19.79 15.69
CA ASP A 2 32.55 -19.36 14.40
C ASP A 2 31.93 -18.00 14.05
N ASN A 3 32.76 -16.96 14.00
CA ASN A 3 32.30 -15.58 13.76
C ASN A 3 31.85 -15.37 12.31
N GLU A 4 32.39 -16.13 11.35
CA GLU A 4 31.99 -16.00 9.93
C GLU A 4 30.55 -16.47 9.72
N ARG A 5 30.07 -17.41 10.53
CA ARG A 5 28.67 -17.88 10.51
C ARG A 5 27.67 -16.89 11.12
N LEU A 6 28.13 -15.77 11.69
CA LEU A 6 27.25 -14.68 12.13
C LEU A 6 26.89 -13.72 10.99
N ASN A 7 27.62 -13.77 9.87
CA ASN A 7 27.41 -12.90 8.72
C ASN A 7 26.38 -13.44 7.72
N GLN A 8 25.99 -14.72 7.83
CA GLN A 8 25.04 -15.37 6.93
C GLN A 8 24.13 -16.33 7.69
N THR A 9 22.85 -16.30 7.34
CA THR A 9 21.84 -17.21 7.90
C THR A 9 21.75 -18.50 7.08
N HIS A 10 21.20 -19.56 7.68
CA HIS A 10 20.92 -20.80 6.94
C HIS A 10 19.80 -20.62 5.90
N LEU A 11 19.04 -19.52 5.95
CA LEU A 11 18.03 -19.17 4.95
C LEU A 11 18.68 -18.72 3.63
N GLU A 12 19.76 -17.95 3.71
CA GLU A 12 20.45 -17.33 2.56
C GLU A 12 21.36 -18.32 1.82
N GLN A 13 21.98 -19.25 2.55
CA GLN A 13 22.92 -20.20 1.97
C GLN A 13 22.19 -21.32 1.22
N ILE A 14 22.25 -21.34 -0.12
CA ILE A 14 21.59 -22.33 -0.98
C ILE A 14 21.89 -23.78 -0.57
N ASN A 15 23.13 -24.06 -0.16
CA ASN A 15 23.57 -25.40 0.23
C ASN A 15 23.03 -25.82 1.61
N ALA A 16 22.69 -24.88 2.48
CA ALA A 16 22.19 -25.11 3.84
C ALA A 16 20.68 -24.87 3.99
N ASN A 17 20.04 -24.15 3.06
CA ASN A 17 18.64 -23.75 3.15
C ASN A 17 17.63 -24.84 2.77
N LYS A 18 18.06 -26.09 2.60
CA LYS A 18 17.20 -27.20 2.14
C LYS A 18 15.92 -27.31 2.98
N ASP A 19 16.05 -27.24 4.31
CA ASP A 19 14.93 -27.36 5.24
C ASP A 19 14.16 -26.04 5.41
N PHE A 20 14.72 -24.91 4.95
CA PHE A 20 14.12 -23.57 5.06
C PHE A 20 13.67 -23.00 3.72
N ARG A 21 13.74 -23.78 2.63
CA ARG A 21 13.60 -23.29 1.26
C ARG A 21 12.23 -22.71 0.99
N GLU A 22 11.19 -23.26 1.63
CA GLU A 22 9.84 -22.72 1.52
C GLU A 22 9.74 -21.34 2.15
N ILE A 23 10.38 -21.11 3.30
CA ILE A 23 10.41 -19.79 3.96
C ILE A 23 11.19 -18.78 3.10
N ALA A 24 12.36 -19.18 2.59
CA ALA A 24 13.17 -18.32 1.73
C ALA A 24 12.39 -17.91 0.47
N ARG A 25 11.74 -18.87 -0.21
CA ARG A 25 10.90 -18.59 -1.40
C ARG A 25 9.69 -17.71 -1.06
N TYR A 26 9.05 -17.94 0.09
CA TYR A 26 7.93 -17.12 0.53
C TYR A 26 8.36 -15.67 0.75
N LEU A 27 9.48 -15.45 1.46
CA LEU A 27 10.01 -14.10 1.71
C LEU A 27 10.51 -13.43 0.42
N GLU A 28 11.15 -14.17 -0.49
CA GLU A 28 11.57 -13.68 -1.81
C GLU A 28 10.38 -13.21 -2.65
N SER A 29 9.22 -13.84 -2.48
CA SER A 29 7.98 -13.44 -3.16
C SER A 29 7.26 -12.24 -2.51
N THR A 30 7.80 -11.66 -1.44
CA THR A 30 7.22 -10.49 -0.76
C THR A 30 7.07 -9.32 -1.73
N VAL A 31 5.89 -8.72 -1.76
CA VAL A 31 5.62 -7.54 -2.58
C VAL A 31 5.64 -6.33 -1.67
N TYR A 32 6.47 -5.35 -1.99
CA TYR A 32 6.45 -4.03 -1.35
C TYR A 32 5.85 -3.01 -2.32
N LEU A 33 4.89 -2.22 -1.83
CA LEU A 33 4.24 -1.17 -2.62
C LEU A 33 4.43 0.18 -1.93
N HIS A 34 5.26 1.02 -2.55
CA HIS A 34 5.28 2.46 -2.36
C HIS A 34 5.26 3.16 -3.72
N LEU A 35 4.09 3.20 -4.35
CA LEU A 35 3.95 3.70 -5.72
C LEU A 35 4.22 5.21 -5.76
N LEU A 36 5.27 5.62 -6.48
CA LEU A 36 5.53 7.03 -6.78
C LEU A 36 4.90 7.39 -8.13
N PRO A 37 3.78 8.17 -8.17
CA PRO A 37 3.06 8.46 -9.40
C PRO A 37 3.93 9.02 -10.52
N GLN A 38 4.92 9.86 -10.17
CA GLN A 38 5.81 10.50 -11.14
C GLN A 38 6.63 9.50 -11.96
N LEU A 39 6.96 8.32 -11.40
CA LEU A 39 7.65 7.27 -12.14
C LEU A 39 6.78 6.64 -13.24
N LEU A 40 5.46 6.61 -13.03
CA LEU A 40 4.51 6.11 -14.03
C LEU A 40 4.19 7.16 -15.08
N LYS A 41 4.09 8.43 -14.67
CA LYS A 41 3.79 9.54 -15.59
C LYS A 41 4.94 9.86 -16.53
N HIS A 42 6.16 9.75 -16.04
CA HIS A 42 7.36 10.18 -16.76
C HIS A 42 8.48 9.11 -16.73
N PRO A 43 8.22 7.88 -17.18
CA PRO A 43 9.19 6.78 -17.06
C PRO A 43 10.52 7.07 -17.77
N GLN A 44 10.50 7.88 -18.84
CA GLN A 44 11.70 8.27 -19.59
C GLN A 44 12.62 9.21 -18.83
N SER A 45 12.11 9.93 -17.82
CA SER A 45 12.90 10.83 -16.98
C SER A 45 13.73 10.08 -15.93
N PHE A 46 13.48 8.78 -15.74
CA PHE A 46 14.11 7.95 -14.71
C PHE A 46 14.85 6.76 -15.36
N THR A 47 16.01 7.04 -15.96
CA THR A 47 16.82 6.08 -16.73
C THR A 47 17.82 5.26 -15.91
N GLY A 48 17.82 5.39 -14.58
CA GLY A 48 18.71 4.63 -13.68
C GLY A 48 18.39 3.13 -13.67
N PRO A 49 19.33 2.28 -13.17
CA PRO A 49 19.10 0.85 -13.02
C PRO A 49 17.88 0.59 -12.14
N ASP A 50 17.18 -0.51 -12.41
CA ASP A 50 16.07 -0.93 -11.56
C ASP A 50 16.61 -1.32 -10.18
N LEU A 51 15.98 -0.78 -9.15
CA LEU A 51 16.30 -1.15 -7.78
C LEU A 51 15.74 -2.55 -7.50
N PRO A 52 16.47 -3.40 -6.77
CA PRO A 52 15.97 -4.71 -6.35
C PRO A 52 14.59 -4.58 -5.69
N GLY A 53 13.64 -5.41 -6.12
CA GLY A 53 12.27 -5.43 -5.60
C GLY A 53 11.36 -4.29 -6.09
N ASP A 54 11.83 -3.38 -6.94
CA ASP A 54 11.08 -2.23 -7.48
C ASP A 54 10.29 -1.44 -6.40
N PRO A 55 10.97 -0.87 -5.39
CA PRO A 55 10.33 -0.29 -4.22
C PRO A 55 9.36 0.84 -4.58
N PHE A 56 9.68 1.62 -5.61
CA PHE A 56 8.93 2.80 -6.01
C PHE A 56 7.89 2.54 -7.11
N GLY A 57 7.80 1.30 -7.60
CA GLY A 57 6.82 0.90 -8.62
C GLY A 57 7.15 1.36 -10.05
N LYS A 58 8.43 1.54 -10.39
CA LYS A 58 8.90 1.85 -11.75
C LYS A 58 8.47 0.78 -12.76
N GLY A 59 8.54 -0.49 -12.36
CA GLY A 59 8.14 -1.64 -13.17
C GLY A 59 6.66 -1.99 -13.07
N PHE A 60 5.81 -1.13 -12.50
CA PHE A 60 4.39 -1.43 -12.27
C PHE A 60 3.62 -1.76 -13.55
N LEU A 61 3.76 -0.93 -14.59
CA LEU A 61 3.07 -1.15 -15.87
C LEU A 61 3.58 -2.40 -16.59
N ASP A 62 4.89 -2.68 -16.49
CA ASP A 62 5.49 -3.91 -17.03
C ASP A 62 5.06 -5.17 -16.27
N ARG A 63 4.80 -5.08 -14.96
CA ARG A 63 4.19 -6.19 -14.22
C ARG A 63 2.78 -6.47 -14.72
N ILE A 64 1.98 -5.42 -14.95
CA ILE A 64 0.63 -5.57 -15.50
C ILE A 64 0.69 -6.24 -16.88
N SER A 65 1.63 -5.86 -17.75
CA SER A 65 1.73 -6.43 -19.10
C SER A 65 2.07 -7.93 -19.10
N LYS A 66 2.86 -8.39 -18.12
CA LYS A 66 3.28 -9.79 -17.95
C LYS A 66 2.18 -10.71 -17.40
N VAL A 67 1.15 -10.17 -16.76
CA VAL A 67 0.01 -10.97 -16.29
C VAL A 67 -0.80 -11.46 -17.49
N ASN A 68 -1.24 -12.73 -17.43
CA ASN A 68 -2.06 -13.31 -18.50
C ASN A 68 -3.29 -12.44 -18.77
N GLU A 69 -3.70 -12.35 -20.04
CA GLU A 69 -4.73 -11.40 -20.47
C GLU A 69 -6.07 -11.59 -19.75
N LYS A 70 -6.50 -12.84 -19.55
CA LYS A 70 -7.78 -13.16 -18.90
C LYS A 70 -7.82 -12.70 -17.44
N THR A 71 -6.75 -12.95 -16.70
CA THR A 71 -6.58 -12.54 -15.31
C THR A 71 -6.45 -11.03 -15.21
N ARG A 72 -5.60 -10.42 -16.06
CA ARG A 72 -5.43 -8.96 -16.14
C ARG A 72 -6.77 -8.27 -16.36
N ASN A 73 -7.53 -8.68 -17.37
CA ASN A 73 -8.83 -8.07 -17.68
C ASN A 73 -9.84 -8.26 -16.55
N ALA A 74 -9.82 -9.40 -15.86
CA ALA A 74 -10.68 -9.64 -14.69
C ALA A 74 -10.33 -8.70 -13.52
N TRP A 75 -9.04 -8.47 -13.25
CA TRP A 75 -8.60 -7.56 -12.20
C TRP A 75 -8.87 -6.10 -12.55
N LEU A 76 -8.58 -5.68 -13.79
CA LEU A 76 -8.89 -4.34 -14.30
C LEU A 76 -10.38 -4.04 -14.20
N LYS A 77 -11.25 -5.01 -14.50
CA LYS A 77 -12.71 -4.84 -14.36
C LYS A 77 -13.15 -4.64 -12.90
N ARG A 78 -12.51 -5.32 -11.95
CA ARG A 78 -12.78 -5.11 -10.52
C ARG A 78 -12.28 -3.74 -10.06
N ILE A 79 -11.09 -3.33 -10.51
CA ILE A 79 -10.53 -1.99 -10.26
C ILE A 79 -11.46 -0.93 -10.84
N GLU A 80 -11.94 -1.09 -12.08
CA GLU A 80 -12.92 -0.18 -12.70
C GLU A 80 -14.17 -0.01 -11.83
N GLY A 81 -14.71 -1.10 -11.29
CA GLY A 81 -15.87 -1.06 -10.40
C GLY A 81 -15.61 -0.24 -9.13
N ALA A 82 -14.42 -0.37 -8.53
CA ALA A 82 -14.03 0.43 -7.37
C ALA A 82 -13.79 1.90 -7.74
N LEU A 83 -13.10 2.18 -8.85
CA LEU A 83 -12.82 3.54 -9.32
C LEU A 83 -14.09 4.31 -9.67
N LYS A 84 -15.10 3.66 -10.25
CA LYS A 84 -16.43 4.26 -10.49
C LYS A 84 -17.12 4.79 -9.23
N ILE A 85 -16.81 4.19 -8.08
CA ILE A 85 -17.38 4.59 -6.79
C ILE A 85 -16.52 5.69 -6.15
N ALA A 86 -15.19 5.55 -6.22
CA ALA A 86 -14.24 6.39 -5.50
C ALA A 86 -13.82 7.66 -6.25
N VAL A 87 -13.83 7.64 -7.58
CA VAL A 87 -13.31 8.72 -8.43
C VAL A 87 -14.46 9.37 -9.20
N PRO A 88 -14.69 10.69 -9.02
CA PRO A 88 -15.74 11.40 -9.73
C PRO A 88 -15.64 11.23 -11.25
N GLN A 89 -16.79 11.14 -11.92
CA GLN A 89 -16.88 11.11 -13.39
C GLN A 89 -16.21 9.90 -14.07
N PHE A 90 -15.66 8.94 -13.34
CA PHE A 90 -14.97 7.79 -13.91
C PHE A 90 -15.94 6.82 -14.62
N LYS A 91 -15.62 6.37 -15.84
CA LYS A 91 -16.50 5.52 -16.67
C LYS A 91 -15.91 4.21 -17.13
N LYS A 92 -14.66 4.21 -17.59
CA LYS A 92 -14.02 3.01 -18.15
C LYS A 92 -12.57 2.97 -17.74
N PHE A 93 -12.05 1.78 -17.51
CA PHE A 93 -10.64 1.51 -17.29
C PHE A 93 -10.18 0.35 -18.17
N ASP A 94 -9.04 0.51 -18.82
CA ASP A 94 -8.51 -0.49 -19.75
C ASP A 94 -6.98 -0.51 -19.76
N TYR A 95 -6.42 -1.62 -20.21
CA TYR A 95 -5.00 -1.75 -20.51
C TYR A 95 -4.79 -1.64 -22.01
N LYS A 96 -3.75 -0.92 -22.41
CA LYS A 96 -3.33 -0.82 -23.81
C LYS A 96 -1.83 -0.96 -23.93
N GLU A 97 -1.41 -1.35 -25.11
CA GLU A 97 -0.01 -1.40 -25.49
C GLU A 97 0.20 -0.56 -26.74
N GLU A 98 1.10 0.41 -26.68
CA GLU A 98 1.45 1.28 -27.80
C GLU A 98 2.96 1.25 -28.02
N ASN A 99 3.39 0.88 -29.23
CA ASN A 99 4.81 0.72 -29.56
C ASN A 99 5.58 -0.20 -28.58
N GLY A 100 4.93 -1.26 -28.10
CA GLY A 100 5.50 -2.20 -27.12
C GLY A 100 5.58 -1.65 -25.69
N ARG A 101 4.92 -0.52 -25.39
CA ARG A 101 4.87 0.07 -24.05
C ARG A 101 3.48 -0.10 -23.43
N PRO A 102 3.39 -0.65 -22.20
CA PRO A 102 2.13 -0.79 -21.50
C PRO A 102 1.62 0.56 -20.99
N HIS A 103 0.32 0.76 -21.12
CA HIS A 103 -0.41 1.95 -20.70
C HIS A 103 -1.71 1.57 -19.99
N LEU A 104 -2.14 2.43 -19.07
CA LEU A 104 -3.46 2.37 -18.45
C LEU A 104 -4.30 3.50 -19.01
N GLU A 105 -5.42 3.17 -19.66
CA GLU A 105 -6.34 4.15 -20.23
C GLU A 105 -7.61 4.22 -19.37
N ALA A 106 -8.04 5.44 -19.05
CA ALA A 106 -9.33 5.68 -18.42
C ALA A 106 -10.19 6.61 -19.28
N VAL A 107 -11.50 6.48 -19.14
CA VAL A 107 -12.49 7.40 -19.71
C VAL A 107 -13.23 8.08 -18.56
N TYR A 108 -13.26 9.41 -18.59
CA TYR A 108 -14.04 10.25 -17.67
C TYR A 108 -15.24 10.87 -18.40
N ASP A 109 -16.30 11.19 -17.66
CA ASP A 109 -17.40 12.02 -18.17
C ASP A 109 -16.84 13.37 -18.60
N HIS A 110 -17.19 13.76 -19.82
CA HIS A 110 -16.78 15.02 -20.37
C HIS A 110 -17.91 15.59 -21.22
N TRP A 111 -18.12 16.89 -21.13
CA TRP A 111 -19.19 17.57 -21.86
C TRP A 111 -19.00 17.48 -23.39
N ARG A 112 -17.75 17.36 -23.85
CA ARG A 112 -17.40 17.14 -25.25
C ARG A 112 -17.23 15.64 -25.56
N PRO A 113 -17.93 15.09 -26.57
CA PRO A 113 -17.82 13.68 -26.97
C PRO A 113 -16.38 13.29 -27.31
N GLY A 114 -15.90 12.15 -26.77
CA GLY A 114 -14.59 11.59 -27.08
C GLY A 114 -13.38 12.25 -26.40
N ALA A 115 -13.57 13.38 -25.70
CA ALA A 115 -12.48 14.13 -25.04
C ALA A 115 -12.18 13.67 -23.60
N GLY A 116 -12.82 12.60 -23.11
CA GLY A 116 -12.65 12.07 -21.76
C GLY A 116 -11.55 11.00 -21.61
N LYS A 117 -10.86 10.63 -22.70
CA LYS A 117 -9.80 9.61 -22.65
C LYS A 117 -8.52 10.20 -22.06
N GLN A 118 -8.03 9.53 -21.03
CA GLN A 118 -6.79 9.88 -20.35
C GLN A 118 -5.90 8.66 -20.20
N LYS A 119 -4.59 8.86 -20.24
CA LYS A 119 -3.58 7.86 -19.90
C LYS A 119 -3.02 8.08 -18.50
N GLU A 120 -2.21 7.14 -18.02
CA GLU A 120 -1.63 7.20 -16.68
C GLU A 120 -0.84 8.48 -16.39
N ASP A 121 -0.22 9.08 -17.41
CA ASP A 121 0.48 10.37 -17.34
C ASP A 121 -0.45 11.55 -16.98
N GLN A 122 -1.74 11.43 -17.26
CA GLN A 122 -2.77 12.44 -17.01
C GLN A 122 -3.60 12.18 -15.75
N PHE A 123 -3.46 11.02 -15.11
CA PHE A 123 -4.22 10.70 -13.89
C PHE A 123 -3.78 11.55 -12.70
N SER A 124 -4.68 11.76 -11.74
CA SER A 124 -4.27 12.31 -10.45
C SER A 124 -3.36 11.34 -9.71
N ASP A 125 -2.47 11.87 -8.85
CA ASP A 125 -1.57 11.05 -8.04
C ASP A 125 -2.33 10.07 -7.14
N GLY A 126 -3.45 10.53 -6.55
CA GLY A 126 -4.34 9.68 -5.77
C GLY A 126 -4.98 8.57 -6.59
N THR A 127 -5.40 8.84 -7.83
CA THR A 127 -5.95 7.81 -8.72
C THR A 127 -4.92 6.72 -9.03
N LEU A 128 -3.67 7.09 -9.33
CA LEU A 128 -2.59 6.13 -9.58
C LEU A 128 -2.27 5.28 -8.35
N ARG A 129 -2.17 5.91 -7.18
CA ARG A 129 -1.95 5.19 -5.91
C ARG A 129 -3.10 4.23 -5.60
N LEU A 130 -4.34 4.64 -5.81
CA LEU A 130 -5.51 3.78 -5.64
C LEU A 130 -5.51 2.60 -6.61
N ILE A 131 -5.17 2.82 -7.88
CA ILE A 131 -4.97 1.74 -8.87
C ILE A 131 -3.89 0.78 -8.39
N GLY A 132 -2.73 1.30 -7.96
CA GLY A 132 -1.63 0.51 -7.43
C GLY A 132 -2.03 -0.36 -6.23
N LEU A 133 -2.76 0.21 -5.28
CA LEU A 133 -3.29 -0.49 -4.11
C LEU A 133 -4.28 -1.60 -4.49
N LEU A 134 -5.26 -1.28 -5.35
CA LEU A 134 -6.28 -2.26 -5.75
C LEU A 134 -5.68 -3.37 -6.62
N TRP A 135 -4.66 -3.06 -7.42
CA TRP A 135 -3.89 -4.06 -8.16
C TRP A 135 -3.09 -4.94 -7.21
N SER A 136 -2.30 -4.34 -6.31
CA SER A 136 -1.41 -5.08 -5.41
C SER A 136 -2.19 -6.05 -4.53
N LEU A 137 -3.36 -5.67 -4.01
CA LEU A 137 -4.23 -6.55 -3.21
C LEU A 137 -4.71 -7.80 -3.99
N GLN A 138 -4.78 -7.72 -5.31
CA GLN A 138 -5.17 -8.84 -6.17
C GLN A 138 -3.97 -9.66 -6.64
N ASP A 139 -2.78 -9.07 -6.68
CA ASP A 139 -1.57 -9.67 -7.25
C ASP A 139 -0.77 -10.48 -6.23
N GLY A 140 -0.62 -11.79 -6.49
CA GLY A 140 0.06 -12.73 -5.59
C GLY A 140 -0.77 -13.20 -4.39
N ASP A 141 -0.13 -14.01 -3.55
CA ASP A 141 -0.64 -14.60 -2.30
C ASP A 141 0.38 -14.53 -1.13
N SER A 142 1.58 -14.00 -1.39
CA SER A 142 2.66 -13.76 -0.43
C SER A 142 2.47 -12.48 0.38
N LEU A 143 3.34 -12.23 1.36
CA LEU A 143 3.35 -11.01 2.17
C LEU A 143 3.28 -9.74 1.30
N LEU A 144 2.36 -8.83 1.62
CA LEU A 144 2.28 -7.49 1.03
C LEU A 144 2.68 -6.44 2.06
N LEU A 145 3.63 -5.61 1.72
CA LEU A 145 4.04 -4.46 2.51
C LEU A 145 3.50 -3.21 1.82
N LEU A 146 2.65 -2.46 2.53
CA LEU A 146 2.07 -1.20 2.05
C LEU A 146 2.66 -0.05 2.85
N GLU A 147 3.43 0.81 2.19
CA GLU A 147 3.97 2.00 2.84
C GLU A 147 3.10 3.22 2.56
N GLU A 148 2.44 3.69 3.62
CA GLU A 148 1.55 4.85 3.61
C GLU A 148 0.59 4.86 2.41
N PRO A 149 -0.25 3.81 2.24
CA PRO A 149 -1.15 3.69 1.10
C PRO A 149 -2.18 4.83 1.04
N GLU A 150 -2.36 5.60 2.10
CA GLU A 150 -3.24 6.78 2.20
C GLU A 150 -2.75 8.02 1.43
N LEU A 151 -1.46 8.10 1.09
CA LEU A 151 -0.89 9.33 0.55
C LEU A 151 -1.64 9.79 -0.71
N SER A 152 -1.96 11.09 -0.76
CA SER A 152 -2.71 11.72 -1.85
C SER A 152 -4.13 11.18 -2.09
N LEU A 153 -4.67 10.35 -1.19
CA LEU A 153 -6.06 9.88 -1.22
C LEU A 153 -6.97 10.77 -0.37
N ASN A 154 -8.27 10.74 -0.71
CA ASN A 154 -9.29 11.39 0.09
C ASN A 154 -9.59 10.58 1.37
N GLU A 155 -9.81 11.27 2.49
CA GLU A 155 -10.12 10.66 3.81
C GLU A 155 -11.28 9.64 3.75
N ALA A 156 -12.33 9.94 2.96
CA ALA A 156 -13.47 9.04 2.81
C ALA A 156 -13.07 7.73 2.10
N ILE A 157 -12.09 7.75 1.19
CA ILE A 157 -11.51 6.55 0.57
C ILE A 157 -10.63 5.82 1.57
N ILE A 158 -9.77 6.55 2.29
CA ILE A 158 -8.83 5.99 3.26
C ILE A 158 -9.59 5.19 4.34
N SER A 159 -10.69 5.73 4.87
CA SER A 159 -11.55 5.06 5.85
C SER A 159 -12.16 3.72 5.38
N LYS A 160 -12.10 3.41 4.08
CA LYS A 160 -12.61 2.15 3.50
C LYS A 160 -11.51 1.15 3.19
N ILE A 161 -10.23 1.55 3.24
CA ILE A 161 -9.10 0.67 2.92
C ILE A 161 -9.10 -0.59 3.81
N PRO A 162 -9.26 -0.52 5.15
CA PRO A 162 -9.24 -1.74 5.99
C PRO A 162 -10.30 -2.77 5.58
N ALA A 163 -11.55 -2.32 5.41
CA ALA A 163 -12.64 -3.17 4.95
C ALA A 163 -12.42 -3.73 3.53
N LEU A 164 -11.80 -2.97 2.62
CA LEU A 164 -11.42 -3.44 1.29
C LEU A 164 -10.37 -4.55 1.38
N ILE A 165 -9.34 -4.36 2.20
CA ILE A 165 -8.28 -5.34 2.44
C ILE A 165 -8.89 -6.63 2.99
N TYR A 166 -9.73 -6.54 4.03
CA TYR A 166 -10.42 -7.70 4.61
C TYR A 166 -11.22 -8.49 3.57
N LYS A 167 -12.00 -7.80 2.73
CA LYS A 167 -12.82 -8.43 1.68
C LYS A 167 -11.98 -9.09 0.59
N LEU A 168 -10.89 -8.45 0.16
CA LEU A 168 -10.03 -8.93 -0.91
C LEU A 168 -9.06 -10.03 -0.45
N GLN A 169 -8.69 -10.03 0.83
CA GLN A 169 -7.92 -11.12 1.45
C GLN A 169 -8.78 -12.35 1.72
N LYS A 170 -10.08 -12.25 2.03
CA LYS A 170 -10.89 -13.44 2.38
C LYS A 170 -10.72 -14.68 1.46
N PRO A 171 -10.62 -14.56 0.12
CA PRO A 171 -10.36 -15.71 -0.75
C PRO A 171 -8.89 -16.17 -0.81
N LYS A 172 -7.92 -15.38 -0.33
CA LYS A 172 -6.47 -15.61 -0.41
C LYS A 172 -5.84 -15.55 0.98
N LYS A 173 -5.09 -16.59 1.41
CA LYS A 173 -4.38 -16.56 2.70
C LYS A 173 -3.14 -15.66 2.65
N ARG A 174 -3.35 -14.36 2.45
CA ARG A 174 -2.30 -13.36 2.28
C ARG A 174 -2.18 -12.47 3.50
N GLN A 175 -0.96 -12.28 4.00
CA GLN A 175 -0.68 -11.29 5.03
C GLN A 175 -0.41 -9.92 4.40
N VAL A 176 -0.99 -8.86 4.98
CA VAL A 176 -0.71 -7.48 4.59
C VAL A 176 -0.21 -6.72 5.82
N LEU A 177 0.93 -6.06 5.69
CA LEU A 177 1.48 -5.15 6.69
C LEU A 177 1.40 -3.73 6.15
N ILE A 178 0.92 -2.79 6.97
CA ILE A 178 0.70 -1.41 6.57
C ILE A 178 1.44 -0.50 7.53
N THR A 179 2.21 0.45 7.00
CA THR A 179 2.64 1.62 7.76
C THR A 179 1.70 2.78 7.44
N THR A 180 1.32 3.55 8.46
CA THR A 180 0.36 4.63 8.30
C THR A 180 0.56 5.69 9.37
N HIS A 181 0.36 6.94 8.99
CA HIS A 181 0.16 8.05 9.91
C HIS A 181 -1.31 8.54 9.90
N SER A 182 -2.14 7.98 9.03
CA SER A 182 -3.54 8.35 8.90
C SER A 182 -4.43 7.78 10.01
N LEU A 183 -5.05 8.68 10.76
CA LEU A 183 -6.13 8.34 11.67
C LEU A 183 -7.38 7.86 10.93
N ASP A 184 -7.60 8.31 9.69
CA ASP A 184 -8.75 7.88 8.89
C ASP A 184 -8.66 6.39 8.56
N LEU A 185 -7.45 5.87 8.34
CA LEU A 185 -7.24 4.43 8.14
C LEU A 185 -7.60 3.65 9.40
N LEU A 186 -7.23 4.17 10.58
CA LEU A 186 -7.54 3.58 11.89
C LEU A 186 -8.97 3.89 12.39
N SER A 187 -9.79 4.59 11.60
CA SER A 187 -11.15 4.96 12.01
C SER A 187 -12.12 3.78 11.95
N ASP A 188 -11.79 2.74 11.18
CA ASP A 188 -12.59 1.53 11.05
C ASP A 188 -12.56 0.73 12.35
N LYS A 189 -13.74 0.58 12.97
CA LYS A 189 -13.90 -0.17 14.23
C LYS A 189 -13.73 -1.69 14.06
N GLY A 190 -13.62 -2.18 12.83
CA GLY A 190 -13.35 -3.59 12.54
C GLY A 190 -11.89 -4.00 12.76
N ILE A 191 -10.97 -3.05 12.94
CA ILE A 191 -9.55 -3.33 13.19
C ILE A 191 -9.35 -3.76 14.65
N SER A 192 -8.75 -4.92 14.89
CA SER A 192 -8.41 -5.35 16.24
C SER A 192 -7.23 -4.57 16.80
N LEU A 193 -7.24 -4.31 18.11
CA LEU A 193 -6.08 -3.72 18.79
C LEU A 193 -4.84 -4.63 18.76
N ASP A 194 -5.01 -5.93 18.54
CA ASP A 194 -3.90 -6.88 18.36
C ASP A 194 -3.20 -6.74 17.00
N GLU A 195 -3.87 -6.11 16.03
CA GLU A 195 -3.36 -5.86 14.68
C GLU A 195 -2.66 -4.51 14.57
N ILE A 196 -2.69 -3.69 15.64
CA ILE A 196 -2.12 -2.35 15.64
C ILE A 196 -0.84 -2.34 16.48
N LEU A 197 0.27 -2.01 15.82
CA LEU A 197 1.57 -1.81 16.46
C LEU A 197 1.87 -0.31 16.53
N LEU A 198 2.04 0.20 17.76
CA LEU A 198 2.42 1.59 17.99
C LEU A 198 3.94 1.70 18.04
N LEU A 199 4.48 2.50 17.13
CA LEU A 199 5.90 2.81 17.05
C LEU A 199 6.15 4.15 17.75
N THR A 200 7.00 4.15 18.79
CA THR A 200 7.39 5.36 19.51
C THR A 200 8.89 5.58 19.37
N PRO A 201 9.34 6.68 18.75
CA PRO A 201 10.75 7.05 18.73
C PRO A 201 11.27 7.30 20.16
N SER A 202 12.44 6.76 20.46
CA SER A 202 13.15 6.91 21.73
C SER A 202 14.59 7.38 21.48
N VAL A 203 15.36 7.64 22.55
CA VAL A 203 16.76 8.08 22.43
C VAL A 203 17.62 7.01 21.73
N GLU A 204 17.34 5.74 21.99
CA GLU A 204 18.07 4.60 21.42
C GLU A 204 17.14 3.75 20.53
N GLY A 205 16.66 4.33 19.44
CA GLY A 205 15.86 3.64 18.44
C GLY A 205 14.35 3.75 18.67
N THR A 206 13.57 2.77 18.20
CA THR A 206 12.11 2.80 18.23
C THR A 206 11.56 1.66 19.08
N THR A 207 10.70 1.98 20.03
CA THR A 207 9.95 0.96 20.79
C THR A 207 8.67 0.62 20.07
N VAL A 208 8.35 -0.67 19.96
CA VAL A 208 7.13 -1.19 19.34
C VAL A 208 6.28 -1.86 20.41
N ILE A 209 5.04 -1.40 20.56
CA ILE A 209 4.07 -1.98 21.50
C ILE A 209 2.75 -2.24 20.79
N THR A 210 2.14 -3.40 21.05
CA THR A 210 0.80 -3.71 20.53
C THR A 210 -0.24 -2.84 21.24
N ALA A 211 -1.18 -2.26 20.51
CA ALA A 211 -2.20 -1.38 21.09
C ALA A 211 -3.06 -2.11 22.13
N SER A 212 -3.26 -3.42 21.97
CA SER A 212 -3.96 -4.26 22.96
C SER A 212 -3.23 -4.39 24.29
N SER A 213 -1.93 -4.12 24.37
CA SER A 213 -1.19 -4.15 25.64
C SER A 213 -1.42 -2.92 26.52
N ILE A 214 -2.18 -1.93 26.06
CA ILE A 214 -2.36 -0.62 26.71
C ILE A 214 -3.77 -0.53 27.31
N PRO A 215 -3.92 -0.61 28.65
CA PRO A 215 -5.24 -0.65 29.28
C PRO A 215 -6.11 0.58 28.99
N GLU A 216 -5.51 1.77 28.85
CA GLU A 216 -6.29 2.99 28.56
C GLU A 216 -6.93 2.93 27.16
N ILE A 217 -6.23 2.38 26.16
CA ILE A 217 -6.77 2.23 24.79
C ILE A 217 -7.92 1.23 24.80
N GLN A 218 -7.75 0.10 25.49
CA GLN A 218 -8.83 -0.88 25.64
C GLN A 218 -10.08 -0.26 26.28
N ALA A 219 -9.91 0.49 27.38
CA ALA A 219 -11.01 1.15 28.07
C ALA A 219 -11.74 2.17 27.17
N MET A 220 -11.00 2.91 26.33
CA MET A 220 -11.59 3.84 25.36
C MET A 220 -12.43 3.13 24.29
N LEU A 221 -11.96 1.99 23.77
CA LEU A 221 -12.73 1.19 22.80
C LEU A 221 -13.99 0.58 23.44
N LEU A 222 -13.89 0.09 24.68
CA LEU A 222 -15.06 -0.38 25.45
C LEU A 222 -16.08 0.76 25.66
N GLY A 223 -15.61 2.00 25.80
CA GLY A 223 -16.44 3.21 25.81
C GLY A 223 -17.02 3.62 24.46
N GLY A 224 -16.75 2.87 23.38
CA GLY A 224 -17.31 3.07 22.04
C GLY A 224 -16.47 3.94 21.09
N MET A 225 -15.28 4.37 21.52
CA MET A 225 -14.36 5.13 20.65
C MET A 225 -13.80 4.25 19.52
N SER A 226 -13.38 4.87 18.42
CA SER A 226 -12.63 4.18 17.35
C SER A 226 -11.16 3.96 17.78
N PRO A 227 -10.44 3.01 17.14
CA PRO A 227 -9.00 2.85 17.35
C PRO A 227 -8.23 4.16 17.14
N ALA A 228 -8.54 4.90 16.07
CA ALA A 228 -7.98 6.22 15.80
C ALA A 228 -8.07 7.19 16.98
N ALA A 229 -9.28 7.36 17.54
CA ALA A 229 -9.50 8.29 18.65
C ALA A 229 -8.77 7.86 19.92
N ALA A 230 -8.71 6.55 20.19
CA ALA A 230 -8.03 6.01 21.37
C ALA A 230 -6.51 6.11 21.28
N ILE A 231 -5.94 6.01 20.06
CA ILE A 231 -4.49 6.03 19.82
C ILE A 231 -3.96 7.46 19.71
N LEU A 232 -4.75 8.40 19.17
CA LEU A 232 -4.35 9.78 18.89
C LEU A 232 -3.56 10.47 20.03
N PRO A 233 -3.97 10.39 21.32
CA PRO A 233 -3.25 11.05 22.40
C PRO A 233 -1.80 10.56 22.58
N ARG A 234 -1.48 9.33 22.15
CA ARG A 234 -0.14 8.73 22.31
C ARG A 234 0.80 9.00 21.13
N ILE A 235 0.26 9.19 19.92
CA ILE A 235 1.08 9.43 18.72
C ILE A 235 1.34 10.92 18.47
N LYS A 236 0.59 11.81 19.12
CA LYS A 236 0.77 13.25 18.99
C LYS A 236 2.12 13.67 19.61
N PRO A 237 2.97 14.44 18.90
CA PRO A 237 4.22 14.92 19.49
C PRO A 237 3.93 15.79 20.72
N LYS A 238 4.61 15.51 21.84
CA LYS A 238 4.33 16.11 23.16
C LYS A 238 4.24 17.65 23.13
N ASN A 239 5.14 18.26 22.36
CA ASN A 239 5.28 19.71 22.27
C ASN A 239 4.75 20.29 20.95
N ILE A 240 3.93 19.57 20.19
CA ILE A 240 3.43 20.06 18.89
C ILE A 240 2.73 21.41 19.00
N ASN A 241 2.07 21.69 20.13
CA ASN A 241 1.41 22.98 20.35
C ASN A 241 2.41 24.15 20.45
N GLN A 242 3.71 23.91 20.68
CA GLN A 242 4.75 24.95 20.66
C GLN A 242 5.14 25.39 19.25
N LEU A 243 4.75 24.65 18.20
CA LEU A 243 4.97 25.09 16.81
C LEU A 243 4.32 26.44 16.52
N THR A 244 3.21 26.78 17.19
CA THR A 244 2.56 28.09 17.05
C THR A 244 3.35 29.23 17.67
N LEU A 245 4.32 28.92 18.54
CA LEU A 245 5.25 29.87 19.14
C LEU A 245 6.52 30.06 18.29
N PHE A 246 6.66 29.31 17.19
CA PHE A 246 7.78 29.43 16.28
C PHE A 246 7.70 30.77 15.56
N SER A 247 8.53 31.71 16.00
CA SER A 247 8.79 32.98 15.33
C SER A 247 10.13 32.87 14.60
N GLN A 248 10.19 33.43 13.39
CA GLN A 248 11.44 33.60 12.64
C GLN A 248 12.33 34.64 13.30
#